data_AF-A0A7V4GCV2-F1
#
_entry.id   AF-A0A7V4GCV2-F1
#
_cell.length_a   1.000
_cell.length_b   1.000
_cell.length_c   1.000
_cell.angle_alpha   90.00
_cell.angle_beta   90.00
_cell.angle_gamma   90.00
#
_symmetry.space_group_name_H-M   'P 1'
#
loop_
_entity.id
_entity.type
_entity.pdbx_description
1 polymer ?
#
loop_
_entity_poly.entity_id
_entity_poly.type
_entity_poly.pdbx_seq_one_letter_code
_entity_poly.pdbx_strand_id
1 'polypeptide(L)'
;MSGNPNRPRESRPDVADGAAPLAEHAAGLYRYVRFLVGDSPHVEDIVQETMVRALDSIDRYDPERPLRAWLNGIALHVAHKYWRRIRRVRAAEHFEPASGTSTEAAGRDPERELLLRERAELLYRALDTLPAALRETLLLHAGEQLPAEEVARRLGTTVTNVYTRVSRARAQVRAFLEAERRRRGGEESP
;
A
#
# COMPACT_ATOMS: atom_id res chain seq x y z
N MET A 1 46.18 -12.25 -24.06
CA MET A 1 45.24 -12.22 -22.91
C MET A 1 44.17 -11.21 -23.24
N SER A 2 43.05 -11.71 -23.79
CA SER A 2 41.99 -10.92 -24.41
C SER A 2 41.16 -10.17 -23.36
N GLY A 3 41.08 -8.85 -23.50
CA GLY A 3 40.03 -8.05 -22.88
C GLY A 3 38.73 -8.29 -23.63
N ASN A 4 37.68 -8.71 -22.90
CA ASN A 4 36.35 -8.99 -23.42
C ASN A 4 35.63 -7.68 -23.82
N PRO A 5 35.33 -7.42 -25.10
CA PRO A 5 34.65 -6.22 -25.56
C PRO A 5 33.23 -6.57 -26.00
N ASN A 6 32.36 -7.03 -25.10
CA ASN A 6 30.92 -7.02 -25.36
C ASN A 6 30.11 -7.26 -24.07
N ARG A 7 29.56 -6.20 -23.49
CA ARG A 7 28.29 -6.32 -22.76
C ARG A 7 27.26 -5.60 -23.63
N PRO A 8 26.26 -6.31 -24.19
CA PRO A 8 25.17 -5.62 -24.85
C PRO A 8 24.48 -4.72 -23.81
N ARG A 9 24.22 -3.47 -24.19
CA ARG A 9 23.25 -2.63 -23.48
C ARG A 9 21.91 -3.34 -23.64
N GLU A 10 21.43 -4.00 -22.60
CA GLU A 10 20.08 -4.55 -22.55
C GLU A 10 19.10 -3.41 -22.88
N SER A 11 18.41 -3.56 -24.00
CA SER A 11 17.33 -2.67 -24.41
C SER A 11 16.32 -2.61 -23.27
N ARG A 12 16.02 -1.38 -22.81
CA ARG A 12 14.84 -1.15 -21.98
C ARG A 12 13.66 -1.84 -22.67
N PRO A 13 12.89 -2.72 -21.99
CA PRO A 13 11.66 -3.23 -22.57
C PRO A 13 10.79 -2.03 -22.97
N ASP A 14 10.15 -2.14 -24.13
CA ASP A 14 9.26 -1.08 -24.61
C ASP A 14 8.20 -0.82 -23.53
N VAL A 15 8.12 0.43 -23.09
CA VAL A 15 7.19 0.86 -22.03
C VAL A 15 5.74 0.49 -22.42
N ALA A 16 5.46 0.34 -23.72
CA ALA A 16 4.18 -0.12 -24.25
C ALA A 16 3.82 -1.57 -23.86
N ASP A 17 4.78 -2.50 -23.82
CA ASP A 17 4.51 -3.93 -23.53
C ASP A 17 4.19 -4.17 -22.05
N GLY A 18 4.81 -3.40 -21.15
CA GLY A 18 4.51 -3.45 -19.71
C GLY A 18 3.22 -2.71 -19.32
N ALA A 19 2.79 -1.73 -20.11
CA ALA A 19 1.66 -0.86 -19.79
C ALA A 19 0.28 -1.48 -20.07
N ALA A 20 0.15 -2.31 -21.11
CA ALA A 20 -1.14 -2.88 -21.50
C ALA A 20 -1.77 -3.76 -20.39
N PRO A 21 -1.03 -4.69 -19.74
CA PRO A 21 -1.58 -5.47 -18.63
C PRO A 21 -1.99 -4.62 -17.42
N LEU A 22 -1.29 -3.50 -17.18
CA LEU A 22 -1.59 -2.59 -16.07
C LEU A 22 -2.87 -1.80 -16.33
N ALA A 23 -3.08 -1.35 -17.57
CA ALA A 23 -4.25 -0.57 -17.97
C ALA A 23 -5.56 -1.35 -17.75
N GLU A 24 -5.57 -2.66 -18.02
CA GLU A 24 -6.71 -3.55 -17.78
C GLU A 24 -7.12 -3.60 -16.28
N HIS A 25 -6.16 -3.38 -15.38
CA HIS A 25 -6.41 -3.36 -13.94
C HIS A 25 -6.78 -1.99 -13.38
N ALA A 26 -6.73 -0.91 -14.17
CA ALA A 26 -6.94 0.46 -13.68
C ALA A 26 -8.31 0.65 -12.99
N ALA A 27 -9.39 0.10 -13.57
CA ALA A 27 -10.72 0.19 -12.96
C ALA A 27 -10.80 -0.58 -11.63
N GLY A 28 -10.13 -1.73 -11.52
CA GLY A 28 -10.04 -2.50 -10.28
C GLY A 28 -9.21 -1.78 -9.22
N LEU A 29 -8.11 -1.16 -9.63
CA LEU A 29 -7.24 -0.35 -8.78
C LEU A 29 -7.98 0.88 -8.25
N TYR A 30 -8.71 1.60 -9.08
CA TYR A 30 -9.53 2.75 -8.67
C TYR A 30 -10.54 2.36 -7.57
N ARG A 31 -11.26 1.25 -7.75
CA ARG A 31 -12.18 0.73 -6.74
C ARG A 31 -11.47 0.38 -5.44
N TYR A 32 -10.27 -0.20 -5.53
CA TYR A 32 -9.49 -0.56 -4.34
C TYR A 32 -8.95 0.68 -3.61
N VAL A 33 -8.47 1.69 -4.34
CA VAL A 33 -8.04 2.97 -3.74
C VAL A 33 -9.22 3.68 -3.10
N ARG A 34 -10.39 3.73 -3.75
CA ARG A 34 -11.61 4.31 -3.16
C ARG A 34 -12.03 3.56 -1.89
N PHE A 35 -11.86 2.24 -1.85
CA PHE A 35 -12.04 1.47 -0.61
C PHE A 35 -11.06 1.91 0.50
N LEU A 36 -9.80 2.18 0.15
CA LEU A 36 -8.75 2.55 1.10
C LEU A 36 -8.90 3.98 1.66
N VAL A 37 -9.35 4.95 0.85
CA VAL A 37 -9.39 6.37 1.24
C VAL A 37 -10.78 7.02 1.24
N GLY A 38 -11.84 6.25 0.95
CA GLY A 38 -13.20 6.75 0.86
C GLY A 38 -13.41 7.73 -0.30
N ASP A 39 -14.24 8.75 -0.08
CA ASP A 39 -14.52 9.83 -1.05
C ASP A 39 -13.44 10.93 -1.06
N SER A 40 -12.20 10.57 -0.73
CA SER A 40 -11.07 11.50 -0.75
C SER A 40 -10.88 12.09 -2.16
N PRO A 41 -10.61 13.41 -2.28
CA PRO A 41 -10.26 14.00 -3.58
C PRO A 41 -8.94 13.43 -4.15
N HIS A 42 -8.14 12.73 -3.33
CA HIS A 42 -6.86 12.15 -3.74
C HIS A 42 -6.95 10.75 -4.35
N VAL A 43 -8.15 10.21 -4.61
CA VAL A 43 -8.29 8.87 -5.20
C VAL A 43 -7.51 8.79 -6.53
N GLU A 44 -7.69 9.78 -7.41
CA GLU A 44 -7.00 9.81 -8.72
C GLU A 44 -5.48 9.96 -8.55
N ASP A 45 -5.02 10.85 -7.66
CA ASP A 45 -3.59 11.03 -7.36
C ASP A 45 -2.93 9.72 -6.88
N ILE A 46 -3.63 8.98 -6.01
CA ILE A 46 -3.13 7.71 -5.48
C ILE A 46 -3.09 6.64 -6.57
N VAL A 47 -4.12 6.56 -7.42
CA VAL A 47 -4.14 5.63 -8.56
C VAL A 47 -2.97 5.93 -9.49
N GLN A 48 -2.76 7.20 -9.86
CA GLN A 48 -1.70 7.60 -10.78
C GLN A 48 -0.31 7.32 -10.20
N GLU A 49 -0.05 7.71 -8.95
CA GLU A 49 1.21 7.39 -8.27
C GLU A 49 1.44 5.87 -8.17
N THR A 50 0.38 5.09 -7.97
CA THR A 50 0.47 3.62 -7.95
C THR A 50 0.87 3.07 -9.33
N MET A 51 0.25 3.57 -10.40
CA MET A 51 0.56 3.15 -11.77
C MET A 51 1.99 3.53 -12.18
N VAL A 52 2.45 4.73 -11.83
CA VAL A 52 3.83 5.18 -12.06
C VAL A 52 4.82 4.24 -11.37
N ARG A 53 4.60 3.93 -10.09
CA ARG A 53 5.45 2.98 -9.35
C ARG A 53 5.42 1.58 -9.93
N ALA A 54 4.25 1.12 -10.38
CA ALA A 54 4.11 -0.18 -11.03
C ALA A 54 4.92 -0.23 -12.32
N LEU A 55 4.83 0.79 -13.18
CA LEU A 55 5.65 0.90 -14.39
C LEU A 55 7.14 0.90 -14.08
N ASP A 56 7.59 1.65 -13.06
CA ASP A 56 9.00 1.69 -12.63
C ASP A 56 9.52 0.35 -12.07
N SER A 57 8.63 -0.58 -11.74
CA SER A 57 8.96 -1.87 -11.12
C SER A 57 8.49 -3.08 -11.89
N ILE A 58 7.88 -2.90 -13.06
CA ILE A 58 7.31 -3.98 -13.87
C ILE A 58 8.37 -4.99 -14.32
N ASP A 59 9.59 -4.55 -14.62
CA ASP A 59 10.71 -5.43 -15.02
C ASP A 59 11.15 -6.39 -13.90
N ARG A 60 10.75 -6.11 -12.65
CA ARG A 60 11.07 -6.92 -11.47
C ARG A 60 9.86 -7.67 -10.94
N TYR A 61 8.72 -7.57 -11.62
CA TYR A 61 7.51 -8.26 -11.25
C TYR A 61 7.66 -9.77 -11.50
N ASP A 62 7.22 -10.57 -10.53
CA ASP A 62 7.18 -12.03 -10.62
C ASP A 62 5.85 -12.46 -11.28
N PRO A 63 5.88 -12.97 -12.53
CA PRO A 63 4.67 -13.33 -13.27
C PRO A 63 3.91 -14.52 -12.67
N GLU A 64 4.53 -15.31 -11.79
CA GLU A 64 3.85 -16.40 -11.07
C GLU A 64 2.86 -15.90 -10.02
N ARG A 65 2.87 -14.59 -9.74
CA ARG A 65 1.98 -13.96 -8.77
C ARG A 65 0.80 -13.28 -9.46
N PRO A 66 -0.32 -13.02 -8.77
CA PRO A 66 -1.41 -12.24 -9.36
C PRO A 66 -1.04 -10.76 -9.46
N LEU A 67 -1.07 -10.19 -10.67
CA LEU A 67 -0.74 -8.79 -10.96
C LEU A 67 -1.56 -7.82 -10.11
N ARG A 68 -2.85 -8.12 -9.94
CA ARG A 68 -3.77 -7.38 -9.06
C ARG A 68 -3.30 -7.32 -7.60
N ALA A 69 -2.79 -8.42 -7.06
CA ALA A 69 -2.34 -8.48 -5.67
C ALA A 69 -1.08 -7.61 -5.45
N TRP A 70 -0.18 -7.63 -6.43
CA TRP A 70 0.99 -6.76 -6.45
C TRP A 70 0.63 -5.27 -6.54
N LEU A 71 -0.26 -4.91 -7.48
CA LEU A 71 -0.77 -3.54 -7.60
C LEU A 71 -1.45 -3.05 -6.32
N ASN A 72 -2.27 -3.88 -5.68
CA ASN A 72 -2.91 -3.54 -4.42
C ASN A 72 -1.89 -3.28 -3.30
N GLY A 73 -0.77 -4.00 -3.29
CA GLY A 73 0.30 -3.77 -2.32
C GLY A 73 0.98 -2.40 -2.48
N ILE A 74 1.22 -1.99 -3.73
CA ILE A 74 1.71 -0.65 -4.06
C ILE A 74 0.67 0.41 -3.65
N ALA A 75 -0.59 0.22 -4.04
CA ALA A 75 -1.68 1.14 -3.68
C ALA A 75 -1.84 1.30 -2.17
N LEU A 76 -1.71 0.21 -1.39
CA LEU A 76 -1.78 0.26 0.06
C LEU A 76 -0.67 1.13 0.64
N HIS A 77 0.57 0.98 0.14
CA HIS A 77 1.67 1.83 0.58
C HIS A 77 1.42 3.30 0.24
N VAL A 78 1.08 3.60 -1.01
CA VAL A 78 0.80 4.97 -1.46
C VAL A 78 -0.33 5.58 -0.62
N ALA A 79 -1.46 4.90 -0.49
CA ALA A 79 -2.61 5.37 0.28
C ALA A 79 -2.27 5.58 1.77
N HIS A 80 -1.51 4.68 2.40
CA HIS A 80 -1.07 4.87 3.79
C HIS A 80 -0.21 6.13 3.95
N LYS A 81 0.69 6.39 2.99
CA LYS A 81 1.51 7.61 3.00
C LYS A 81 0.65 8.87 2.89
N TYR A 82 -0.33 8.90 1.99
CA TYR A 82 -1.29 10.01 1.88
C TYR A 82 -2.09 10.21 3.16
N TRP A 83 -2.64 9.13 3.72
CA TRP A 83 -3.42 9.18 4.95
C TRP A 83 -2.60 9.71 6.14
N ARG A 84 -1.35 9.27 6.31
CA ARG A 84 -0.44 9.82 7.35
C ARG A 84 -0.15 11.31 7.13
N ARG A 85 0.02 11.75 5.89
CA ARG A 85 0.26 13.17 5.57
C ARG A 85 -0.93 14.03 5.99
N ILE A 86 -2.14 13.63 5.62
CA ILE A 86 -3.37 14.36 5.97
C ILE A 86 -3.54 14.45 7.49
N ARG A 87 -3.31 13.36 8.23
CA ARG A 87 -3.39 13.38 9.70
C ARG A 87 -2.39 14.33 10.35
N ARG A 88 -1.16 14.42 9.82
CA ARG A 88 -0.15 15.36 10.32
C ARG A 88 -0.52 16.81 10.07
N VAL A 89 -1.05 17.12 8.88
CA VAL A 89 -1.51 18.48 8.54
C VAL A 89 -2.65 18.90 9.47
N ARG A 90 -3.69 18.06 9.62
CA ARG A 90 -4.82 18.33 10.53
C ARG A 90 -4.38 18.55 11.98
N ALA A 91 -3.44 17.73 12.45
CA ALA A 91 -2.90 17.86 13.81
C ALA A 91 -2.10 19.16 14.00
N ALA A 92 -1.37 19.61 12.98
CA ALA A 92 -0.62 20.87 13.02
C ALA A 92 -1.55 22.10 12.97
N GLU A 93 -2.66 22.00 12.24
CA GLU A 93 -3.62 23.09 12.05
C GLU A 93 -4.64 23.23 13.20
N HIS A 94 -4.55 22.42 14.27
CA HIS A 94 -5.56 22.36 15.36
C HIS A 94 -7.00 22.15 14.84
N PHE A 95 -7.15 21.54 13.67
CA PHE A 95 -8.47 21.22 13.15
C PHE A 95 -9.07 20.06 13.95
N GLU A 96 -10.17 20.32 14.66
CA GLU A 96 -11.07 19.25 15.09
C GLU A 96 -11.51 18.43 13.86
N PRO A 97 -11.77 17.11 14.01
CA PRO A 97 -12.21 16.32 12.88
C PRO A 97 -13.56 16.85 12.39
N ALA A 98 -13.54 17.60 11.29
CA ALA A 98 -14.72 17.75 10.46
C ALA A 98 -15.08 16.33 10.00
N SER A 99 -16.11 15.75 10.60
CA SER A 99 -16.85 14.61 10.07
C SER A 99 -17.03 14.86 8.58
N GLY A 100 -16.32 14.07 7.77
CA GLY A 100 -16.19 14.34 6.35
C GLY A 100 -17.56 14.54 5.71
N THR A 101 -17.68 15.62 4.95
CA THR A 101 -18.88 15.96 4.19
C THR A 101 -19.31 14.75 3.37
N SER A 102 -20.41 14.11 3.80
CA SER A 102 -21.11 13.11 3.02
C SER A 102 -21.55 13.77 1.72
N THR A 103 -20.80 13.54 0.65
CA THR A 103 -21.32 13.83 -0.68
C THR A 103 -22.33 12.74 -0.97
N GLU A 104 -23.60 13.06 -0.76
CA GLU A 104 -24.74 12.23 -1.16
C GLU A 104 -24.52 11.82 -2.63
N ALA A 105 -24.11 10.57 -2.88
CA ALA A 105 -24.41 9.99 -4.17
C ALA A 105 -25.63 9.11 -4.01
N ALA A 106 -26.67 9.46 -4.75
CA ALA A 106 -27.85 8.65 -4.94
C ALA A 106 -27.44 7.22 -5.33
N GLY A 107 -27.93 6.23 -4.57
CA GLY A 107 -27.78 4.80 -4.88
C GLY A 107 -26.73 4.03 -4.09
N ARG A 108 -26.11 4.61 -3.05
CA ARG A 108 -25.15 3.90 -2.19
C ARG A 108 -25.82 3.38 -0.91
N ASP A 109 -25.42 2.18 -0.48
CA ASP A 109 -25.74 1.62 0.84
C ASP A 109 -24.78 2.24 1.89
N PRO A 110 -25.26 3.16 2.75
CA PRO A 110 -24.41 3.88 3.70
C PRO A 110 -23.77 2.97 4.75
N GLU A 111 -24.45 1.88 5.13
CA GLU A 111 -23.97 0.92 6.11
C GLU A 111 -22.77 0.15 5.56
N ARG A 112 -22.87 -0.30 4.30
CA ARG A 112 -21.77 -0.95 3.61
C ARG A 112 -20.56 -0.03 3.48
N GLU A 113 -20.75 1.24 3.15
CA GLU A 113 -19.63 2.18 3.06
C GLU A 113 -18.96 2.43 4.41
N LEU A 114 -19.75 2.57 5.48
CA LEU A 114 -19.24 2.74 6.83
C LEU A 114 -18.38 1.54 7.23
N LEU A 115 -18.87 0.32 7.02
CA LEU A 115 -18.13 -0.91 7.31
C LEU A 115 -16.82 -1.00 6.52
N LEU A 116 -16.80 -0.56 5.26
CA LEU A 116 -15.59 -0.54 4.44
C LEU A 116 -14.57 0.49 4.95
N ARG A 117 -15.02 1.70 5.34
CA ARG A 117 -14.17 2.73 5.94
C ARG A 117 -13.53 2.23 7.24
N GLU A 118 -14.32 1.61 8.13
CA GLU A 118 -13.80 1.03 9.38
C GLU A 118 -12.72 -0.03 9.14
N ARG A 119 -12.88 -0.87 8.11
CA ARG A 119 -11.89 -1.90 7.76
C ARG A 119 -10.58 -1.29 7.28
N ALA A 120 -10.63 -0.27 6.42
CA ALA A 120 -9.44 0.45 5.97
C ALA A 120 -8.75 1.18 7.14
N GLU A 121 -9.51 1.83 8.01
CA GLU A 121 -9.00 2.49 9.20
C GLU A 121 -8.34 1.51 10.17
N LEU A 122 -8.92 0.33 10.39
CA LEU A 122 -8.33 -0.72 11.22
C LEU A 122 -6.94 -1.14 10.69
N LEU A 123 -6.81 -1.30 9.37
CA LEU A 123 -5.53 -1.62 8.74
C LEU A 123 -4.50 -0.50 8.94
N TYR A 124 -4.91 0.76 8.77
CA TYR A 124 -4.01 1.90 8.97
C TYR A 124 -3.59 2.07 10.42
N ARG A 125 -4.50 1.87 11.39
CA ARG A 125 -4.17 1.84 12.82
C ARG A 125 -3.15 0.73 13.11
N ALA A 126 -3.33 -0.47 12.54
CA ALA A 126 -2.38 -1.57 12.69
C ALA A 126 -0.98 -1.18 12.17
N LEU A 127 -0.90 -0.57 10.98
CA LEU A 127 0.36 -0.09 10.40
C LEU A 127 1.00 1.04 11.23
N ASP A 128 0.20 1.89 11.84
CA ASP A 128 0.68 2.98 12.70
C ASP A 128 1.23 2.51 14.03
N THR A 129 0.86 1.31 14.51
CA THR A 129 1.50 0.70 15.69
C THR A 129 2.97 0.34 15.45
N LEU A 130 3.37 0.20 14.19
CA LEU A 130 4.73 -0.18 13.84
C LEU A 130 5.69 1.01 13.94
N PRO A 131 6.93 0.81 14.45
CA PRO A 131 8.03 1.74 14.22
C PRO A 131 8.23 2.00 12.72
N ALA A 132 8.66 3.21 12.37
CA ALA A 132 8.78 3.63 10.96
C ALA A 132 9.61 2.67 10.11
N ALA A 133 10.74 2.19 10.62
CA ALA A 133 11.59 1.23 9.92
C ALA A 133 10.90 -0.12 9.67
N LEU A 134 10.10 -0.63 10.61
CA LEU A 134 9.37 -1.90 10.44
C LEU A 134 8.26 -1.74 9.40
N ARG A 135 7.49 -0.65 9.51
CA ARG A 135 6.41 -0.35 8.58
C ARG A 135 6.92 -0.20 7.15
N GLU A 136 7.96 0.60 6.95
CA GLU A 136 8.50 0.86 5.62
C GLU A 136 9.05 -0.42 5.00
N THR A 137 9.80 -1.22 5.77
CA THR A 137 10.29 -2.53 5.31
C THR A 137 9.12 -3.45 4.93
N LEU A 138 8.05 -3.50 5.73
CA LEU A 138 6.87 -4.32 5.46
C LEU A 138 6.17 -3.87 4.17
N LEU A 139 5.92 -2.58 4.00
CA LEU A 139 5.22 -2.04 2.84
C LEU A 139 6.02 -2.24 1.55
N LEU A 140 7.34 -2.00 1.58
CA LEU A 140 8.20 -2.20 0.41
C LEU A 140 8.39 -3.69 0.05
N HIS A 141 8.68 -4.55 1.03
CA HIS A 141 9.01 -5.96 0.74
C HIS A 141 7.76 -6.84 0.64
N ALA A 142 6.79 -6.72 1.56
CA ALA A 142 5.60 -7.56 1.54
C ALA A 142 4.45 -6.95 0.73
N GLY A 143 4.35 -5.61 0.68
CA GLY A 143 3.35 -4.90 -0.12
C GLY A 143 3.78 -4.77 -1.58
N GLU A 144 4.81 -3.99 -1.85
CA GLU A 144 5.32 -3.72 -3.20
C GLU A 144 6.13 -4.88 -3.80
N GLN A 145 6.43 -5.91 -3.00
CA GLN A 145 7.15 -7.11 -3.42
C GLN A 145 8.55 -6.83 -3.97
N LEU A 146 9.19 -5.76 -3.49
CA LEU A 146 10.55 -5.45 -3.86
C LEU A 146 11.53 -6.51 -3.32
N PRO A 147 12.58 -6.89 -4.08
CA PRO A 147 13.63 -7.78 -3.61
C PRO A 147 14.27 -7.27 -2.31
N ALA A 148 14.72 -8.19 -1.45
CA ALA A 148 15.26 -7.80 -0.14
C ALA A 148 16.52 -6.95 -0.27
N GLU A 149 17.33 -7.18 -1.31
CA GLU A 149 18.52 -6.40 -1.68
C GLU A 149 18.15 -4.95 -2.03
N GLU A 150 17.07 -4.76 -2.78
CA GLU A 150 16.55 -3.45 -3.15
C GLU A 150 16.10 -2.68 -1.91
N VAL A 151 15.32 -3.34 -1.05
CA VAL A 151 14.80 -2.75 0.18
C VAL A 151 15.95 -2.42 1.14
N ALA A 152 16.93 -3.30 1.27
CA ALA A 152 18.12 -3.09 2.06
C ALA A 152 18.88 -1.84 1.61
N ARG A 153 19.11 -1.70 0.30
CA ARG A 153 19.75 -0.52 -0.29
C ARG A 153 18.94 0.76 -0.07
N ARG A 154 17.62 0.74 -0.32
CA ARG A 154 16.74 1.91 -0.15
C ARG A 154 16.66 2.39 1.29
N LEU A 155 16.69 1.47 2.26
CA LEU A 155 16.53 1.77 3.68
C LEU A 155 17.87 1.86 4.45
N GLY A 156 19.01 1.76 3.76
CA GLY A 156 20.33 1.79 4.41
C GLY A 156 20.50 0.68 5.45
N THR A 157 20.09 -0.55 5.13
CA THR A 157 20.16 -1.70 6.03
C THR A 157 20.67 -2.96 5.33
N THR A 158 20.68 -4.10 6.04
CA THR A 158 21.11 -5.39 5.49
C THR A 158 19.92 -6.23 5.03
N VAL A 159 20.15 -7.16 4.09
CA VAL A 159 19.14 -8.15 3.66
C VAL A 159 18.61 -8.96 4.85
N THR A 160 19.51 -9.38 5.76
CA THR A 160 19.13 -10.05 7.01
C THR A 160 18.17 -9.20 7.84
N ASN A 161 18.43 -7.89 7.96
CA ASN A 161 17.54 -6.98 8.67
C ASN A 161 16.19 -6.82 7.98
N VAL A 162 16.13 -6.85 6.64
CA VAL A 162 14.85 -6.82 5.92
C VAL A 162 13.96 -7.99 6.34
N TYR A 163 14.49 -9.22 6.30
CA TYR A 163 13.72 -10.41 6.69
C TYR A 163 13.28 -10.37 8.16
N THR A 164 14.17 -10.01 9.08
CA THR A 164 13.83 -9.93 10.51
C THR A 164 12.80 -8.84 10.79
N ARG A 165 12.92 -7.67 10.13
CA ARG A 165 11.95 -6.57 10.25
C ARG A 165 10.59 -6.95 9.70
N VAL A 166 10.51 -7.62 8.54
CA VAL A 166 9.23 -8.08 7.97
C VAL A 166 8.56 -9.10 8.88
N SER A 167 9.32 -10.09 9.39
CA SER A 167 8.79 -11.07 10.34
C SER A 167 8.20 -10.39 11.57
N ARG A 168 8.97 -9.48 12.19
CA ARG A 168 8.53 -8.70 13.36
C ARG A 168 7.31 -7.83 13.07
N ALA A 169 7.28 -7.14 11.92
CA ALA A 169 6.17 -6.30 11.53
C ALA A 169 4.87 -7.11 11.35
N ARG A 170 4.95 -8.28 10.70
CA ARG A 170 3.81 -9.20 10.55
C ARG A 170 3.27 -9.67 11.89
N ALA A 171 4.15 -10.03 12.83
CA ALA A 171 3.75 -10.45 14.18
C ALA A 171 3.00 -9.35 14.93
N GLN A 172 3.50 -8.10 14.87
CA GLN A 172 2.85 -6.96 15.52
C GLN A 172 1.49 -6.63 14.90
N VAL A 173 1.40 -6.59 13.57
CA VAL A 173 0.12 -6.36 12.87
C VAL A 173 -0.89 -7.46 13.23
N ARG A 174 -0.47 -8.73 13.24
CA ARG A 174 -1.33 -9.85 13.63
C ARG A 174 -1.84 -9.70 15.06
N ALA A 175 -0.95 -9.42 16.01
CA ALA A 175 -1.31 -9.25 17.41
C ALA A 175 -2.31 -8.09 17.62
N PHE A 176 -2.12 -6.98 16.91
CA PHE A 176 -3.06 -5.86 16.94
C PHE A 176 -4.45 -6.27 16.42
N LEU A 177 -4.51 -6.92 15.26
CA LEU A 177 -5.79 -7.35 14.68
C LEU A 177 -6.50 -8.40 15.54
N GLU A 178 -5.76 -9.30 16.21
CA GLU A 178 -6.31 -10.25 17.17
C GLU A 178 -6.86 -9.59 18.43
N ALA A 179 -6.19 -8.54 18.94
CA ALA A 179 -6.68 -7.76 20.07
C ALA A 179 -7.96 -7.00 19.71
N GLU A 180 -8.02 -6.36 18.54
CA GLU A 180 -9.21 -5.64 18.08
C GLU A 180 -10.39 -6.59 17.84
N ARG A 181 -10.18 -7.79 17.29
CA ARG A 181 -11.23 -8.82 17.19
C ARG A 181 -11.78 -9.23 18.55
N ARG A 182 -10.91 -9.43 19.55
CA ARG A 182 -11.33 -9.76 20.92
C ARG A 182 -12.13 -8.64 21.60
N ARG A 183 -11.78 -7.37 21.34
CA ARG A 183 -12.54 -6.22 21.87
C ARG A 183 -13.95 -6.18 21.30
N ARG A 184 -14.09 -6.26 19.97
CA ARG A 184 -15.39 -6.25 19.29
C ARG A 184 -16.27 -7.44 19.68
N GLY A 185 -15.69 -8.64 19.80
CA GLY A 185 -16.44 -9.83 20.24
C GLY A 185 -16.81 -9.83 21.74
N GLY A 186 -16.19 -8.98 22.55
CA GLY A 186 -16.56 -8.78 23.97
C GLY A 186 -17.65 -7.73 24.17
N GLU A 187 -17.85 -6.83 23.21
CA GLU A 187 -18.92 -5.82 23.21
C GLU A 187 -20.29 -6.39 22.77
N GLU A 188 -20.31 -7.59 22.18
CA GLU A 188 -21.51 -8.31 21.71
C GLU A 188 -22.07 -9.33 22.72
N SER A 189 -21.51 -9.42 23.93
CA SER A 189 -22.00 -10.32 24.99
C SER A 189 -22.90 -9.54 25.99
N PRO A 190 -24.20 -9.88 26.12
CA PRO A 190 -25.13 -9.28 27.09
C PRO A 190 -24.78 -9.58 28.55
#